data_AF-A0A1Z8UMU1-F1
#
_entry.id   AF-A0A1Z8UMU1-F1
#
_cell.length_a   1.000
_cell.length_b   1.000
_cell.length_c   1.000
_cell.angle_alpha   90.00
_cell.angle_beta   90.00
_cell.angle_gamma   90.00
#
_symmetry.space_group_name_H-M   'P 1'
#
loop_
_entity.id
_entity.type
_entity.pdbx_description
1 polymer ?
#
loop_
_entity_poly.entity_id
_entity_poly.type
_entity_poly.pdbx_seq_one_letter_code
_entity_poly.pdbx_strand_id
1 'polypeptide(L)'
;MDRNLLVFFLCCIQFFSCKKTLHKKLSPNVIIIQPIITQSDIGDEPSKINLSNRLVNGAYSKLDLDFHYLEPIYFNNTNARDGKINLDSIVSIAREEKILKGQCDIINMFFVNAIDGNKGPTGRGMINGNLVFIALGDESKYKGLEKKYVEAFVVAHEIGHNLGLKHAIDDPNVNDSLPNIQGEGDFKDRIDPKFSLNHYQMEHIKKSPLFHSRINFLSPIQGKKAILDETFEPYFSKLQSREITTFVQQISPIKIDSAQKFAREKFSSAVMEFSEKEKKILSFVVEKTNDWLLQNKINLMARQPWRFIKIQNWLCGGFAHTRGTYIILSQAYLDKLSTNWSEKMDKNNEAKLVTSLGGLLVHEQMHSLQRTFKTKFDKLYSEKWKFVKQKVKDENEIILNQVSNPDAPLPEWLIQDPQNENKFFWLRTLLKKNIEIPKMGRDFIDLAFHVEEKNGEYFVLNSENKLVNQPLQELSFYTKSYPVSRGLDHPNEISAYMFSEFFKSKYNSREPFQEKNESSKKNTRLFIEWIKTDMK
;
A
#
# COMPACT_ATOMS: atom_id res chain seq x y z
N MET A 1 78.47 -3.21 11.71
CA MET A 1 78.08 -3.71 13.04
C MET A 1 76.70 -3.19 13.35
N ASP A 2 75.87 -4.11 13.83
CA ASP A 2 74.67 -3.97 14.66
C ASP A 2 73.30 -3.48 14.12
N ARG A 3 72.38 -4.45 14.25
CA ARG A 3 71.05 -4.39 14.90
C ARG A 3 70.00 -3.41 14.36
N ASN A 4 69.03 -3.98 13.63
CA ASN A 4 67.57 -3.87 13.83
C ASN A 4 66.91 -4.56 12.63
N LEU A 5 66.71 -5.89 12.62
CA LEU A 5 65.68 -6.62 13.35
C LEU A 5 64.30 -5.92 13.31
N LEU A 6 63.36 -6.57 12.62
CA LEU A 6 62.01 -6.84 13.14
C LEU A 6 60.93 -5.75 13.08
N VAL A 7 60.62 -5.11 11.94
CA VAL A 7 59.31 -4.40 11.84
C VAL A 7 58.58 -4.50 10.50
N PHE A 8 59.22 -4.76 9.35
CA PHE A 8 58.55 -4.47 8.07
C PHE A 8 57.91 -5.65 7.30
N PHE A 9 57.63 -6.78 7.96
CA PHE A 9 56.99 -7.95 7.31
C PHE A 9 55.78 -8.51 8.07
N LEU A 10 55.03 -7.64 8.74
CA LEU A 10 53.69 -7.93 9.27
C LEU A 10 52.77 -6.74 8.98
N CYS A 11 51.54 -7.03 8.55
CA CYS A 11 50.43 -6.09 8.29
C CYS A 11 50.34 -5.48 6.88
N CYS A 12 50.17 -6.34 5.86
CA CYS A 12 49.39 -5.99 4.66
C CYS A 12 48.32 -7.05 4.36
N ILE A 13 47.67 -7.58 5.39
CA ILE A 13 46.32 -8.11 5.26
C ILE A 13 45.40 -6.90 5.44
N GLN A 14 45.16 -6.15 4.36
CA GLN A 14 44.00 -5.29 4.31
C GLN A 14 42.78 -6.21 4.34
N PHE A 15 42.29 -6.49 5.56
CA PHE A 15 40.89 -6.83 5.72
C PHE A 15 40.11 -5.69 5.07
N PHE A 16 39.58 -5.94 3.87
CA PHE A 16 38.36 -5.30 3.40
C PHE A 16 37.25 -5.71 4.37
N SER A 17 37.28 -5.12 5.57
CA SER A 17 36.11 -5.04 6.41
C SER A 17 35.14 -4.20 5.62
N CYS A 18 34.28 -4.88 4.88
CA CYS A 18 33.06 -4.33 4.35
C CYS A 18 32.26 -3.87 5.58
N LYS A 19 32.56 -2.67 6.08
CA LYS A 19 31.74 -2.02 7.10
C LYS A 19 30.38 -1.88 6.46
N LYS A 20 29.46 -2.80 6.78
CA LYS A 20 28.03 -2.63 6.52
C LYS A 20 27.71 -1.22 6.97
N THR A 21 27.41 -0.34 6.03
CA THR A 21 26.96 1.01 6.35
C THR A 21 25.74 0.79 7.24
N LEU A 22 25.81 1.22 8.50
CA LEU A 22 24.71 1.02 9.44
C LEU A 22 23.55 1.87 8.92
N HIS A 23 22.65 1.25 8.15
CA HIS A 23 21.48 1.92 7.64
C HIS A 23 20.68 2.43 8.85
N LYS A 24 20.20 3.66 8.77
CA LYS A 24 19.37 4.24 9.84
C LYS A 24 18.18 3.30 10.08
N LYS A 25 18.09 2.77 11.29
CA LYS A 25 16.95 1.93 11.71
C LYS A 25 15.66 2.69 11.47
N LEU A 26 14.65 2.00 10.94
CA LEU A 26 13.33 2.59 10.76
C LEU A 26 12.72 2.88 12.13
N SER A 27 12.03 4.01 12.23
CA SER A 27 11.24 4.32 13.42
C SER A 27 10.18 3.24 13.66
N PRO A 28 10.00 2.76 14.90
CA PRO A 28 9.05 1.73 15.24
C PRO A 28 7.61 2.24 15.16
N ASN A 29 7.39 3.56 15.15
CA ASN A 29 6.07 4.17 15.06
C ASN A 29 5.90 4.91 13.73
N VAL A 30 4.65 5.00 13.28
CA VAL A 30 4.28 5.63 12.01
C VAL A 30 2.91 6.28 12.08
N ILE A 31 2.78 7.43 11.43
CA ILE A 31 1.49 8.03 11.06
C ILE A 31 1.39 7.97 9.55
N ILE A 32 0.26 7.49 9.05
CA ILE A 32 -0.01 7.36 7.62
C ILE A 32 -0.82 8.59 7.18
N ILE A 33 -0.36 9.24 6.11
CA ILE A 33 -0.99 10.43 5.55
C ILE A 33 -1.33 10.18 4.09
N GLN A 34 -2.59 10.41 3.72
CA GLN A 34 -3.05 10.49 2.35
C GLN A 34 -3.12 11.97 1.93
N PRO A 35 -2.18 12.47 1.11
CA PRO A 35 -2.32 13.81 0.53
C PRO A 35 -3.46 13.81 -0.48
N ILE A 36 -4.30 14.84 -0.43
CA ILE A 36 -5.39 15.11 -1.37
C ILE A 36 -5.17 16.53 -1.90
N ILE A 37 -4.86 16.67 -3.19
CA ILE A 37 -4.55 17.94 -3.82
C ILE A 37 -5.78 18.38 -4.59
N THR A 38 -6.46 19.43 -4.12
CA THR A 38 -7.59 19.99 -4.87
C THR A 38 -7.09 20.73 -6.11
N GLN A 39 -7.80 20.63 -7.21
CA GLN A 39 -7.47 21.29 -8.47
C GLN A 39 -8.73 21.81 -9.18
N SER A 40 -8.56 22.54 -10.28
CA SER A 40 -9.68 22.97 -11.13
C SER A 40 -10.56 21.78 -11.55
N ASP A 41 -11.81 22.04 -11.90
CA ASP A 41 -12.75 20.99 -12.32
C ASP A 41 -12.24 20.22 -13.56
N ILE A 42 -11.46 20.88 -14.41
CA ILE A 42 -10.81 20.29 -15.59
C ILE A 42 -9.44 19.65 -15.31
N GLY A 43 -8.85 19.88 -14.12
CA GLY A 43 -7.69 19.15 -13.62
C GLY A 43 -6.31 19.72 -13.97
N ASP A 44 -6.19 20.99 -14.33
CA ASP A 44 -4.95 21.63 -14.82
C ASP A 44 -4.29 22.61 -13.84
N GLU A 45 -4.99 23.00 -12.77
CA GLU A 45 -4.53 24.00 -11.81
C GLU A 45 -4.59 23.47 -10.36
N PRO A 46 -3.59 22.68 -9.93
CA PRO A 46 -3.54 22.10 -8.59
C PRO A 46 -3.16 23.11 -7.52
N SER A 47 -3.76 22.95 -6.34
CA SER A 47 -3.36 23.66 -5.13
C SER A 47 -1.90 23.39 -4.79
N LYS A 48 -1.26 24.40 -4.22
CA LYS A 48 0.12 24.30 -3.79
C LYS A 48 0.30 23.29 -2.65
N ILE A 49 1.27 22.38 -2.83
CA ILE A 49 1.67 21.38 -1.85
C ILE A 49 3.13 21.57 -1.43
N ASN A 50 3.39 21.53 -0.12
CA ASN A 50 4.73 21.37 0.43
C ASN A 50 4.66 20.64 1.77
N LEU A 51 5.05 19.37 1.77
CA LEU A 51 5.05 18.53 2.97
C LEU A 51 6.30 18.72 3.82
N SER A 52 7.40 19.24 3.26
CA SER A 52 8.69 19.43 3.93
C SER A 52 9.06 18.30 4.89
N ASN A 53 9.02 17.04 4.41
CA ASN A 53 9.09 15.82 5.23
C ASN A 53 10.15 15.85 6.32
N ARG A 54 11.35 16.39 6.05
CA ARG A 54 12.43 16.48 7.05
C ARG A 54 12.06 17.35 8.25
N LEU A 55 11.42 18.51 8.01
CA LEU A 55 11.05 19.46 9.07
C LEU A 55 9.85 18.94 9.87
N VAL A 56 8.82 18.44 9.19
CA VAL A 56 7.64 17.87 9.84
C VAL A 56 8.01 16.63 10.67
N ASN A 57 8.80 15.70 10.14
CA ASN A 57 9.33 14.57 10.94
C ASN A 57 10.21 15.06 12.09
N GLY A 58 11.00 16.12 11.88
CA GLY A 58 11.83 16.74 12.91
C GLY A 58 11.00 17.18 14.12
N ALA A 59 9.86 17.84 13.90
CA ALA A 59 9.00 18.33 14.97
C ALA A 59 8.48 17.21 15.89
N TYR A 60 8.37 15.98 15.39
CA TYR A 60 7.87 14.83 16.13
C TYR A 60 8.96 13.82 16.52
N SER A 61 10.24 14.11 16.26
CA SER A 61 11.29 13.09 16.35
C SER A 61 11.52 12.53 17.76
N LYS A 62 11.12 13.27 18.82
CA LYS A 62 11.14 12.78 20.21
C LYS A 62 10.25 11.54 20.44
N LEU A 63 9.28 11.28 19.56
CA LEU A 63 8.38 10.12 19.62
C LEU A 63 8.92 8.88 18.88
N ASP A 64 10.09 8.97 18.25
CA ASP A 64 10.60 7.96 17.31
C ASP A 64 9.50 7.55 16.31
N LEU A 65 8.99 8.58 15.63
CA LEU A 65 7.84 8.57 14.74
C LEU A 65 8.28 9.00 13.33
N ASP A 66 7.72 8.34 12.33
CA ASP A 66 7.90 8.67 10.91
C ASP A 66 6.54 8.96 10.27
N PHE A 67 6.46 9.97 9.43
CA PHE A 67 5.30 10.24 8.59
C PHE A 67 5.43 9.50 7.27
N HIS A 68 4.55 8.53 7.04
CA HIS A 68 4.48 7.77 5.80
C HIS A 68 3.39 8.37 4.89
N TYR A 69 3.84 9.08 3.86
CA TYR A 69 2.97 9.70 2.87
C TYR A 69 2.67 8.72 1.74
N LEU A 70 1.38 8.52 1.47
CA LEU A 70 0.89 7.78 0.30
C LEU A 70 1.01 8.63 -0.97
N GLU A 71 0.80 8.02 -2.13
CA GLU A 71 0.71 8.76 -3.40
C GLU A 71 -0.43 9.80 -3.33
N PRO A 72 -0.19 11.07 -3.70
CA PRO A 72 -1.23 12.08 -3.70
C PRO A 72 -2.40 11.73 -4.60
N ILE A 73 -3.62 12.03 -4.14
CA ILE A 73 -4.85 11.97 -4.94
C ILE A 73 -5.17 13.38 -5.41
N TYR A 74 -5.41 13.56 -6.70
CA TYR A 74 -5.95 14.81 -7.23
C TYR A 74 -7.47 14.81 -7.14
N PHE A 75 -8.03 15.90 -6.63
CA PHE A 75 -9.47 16.09 -6.43
C PHE A 75 -9.94 17.30 -7.24
N ASN A 76 -10.66 17.05 -8.33
CA ASN A 76 -11.15 18.09 -9.25
C ASN A 76 -12.37 18.78 -8.64
N ASN A 77 -12.16 19.93 -8.03
CA ASN A 77 -13.24 20.73 -7.48
C ASN A 77 -12.78 22.18 -7.27
N THR A 78 -13.06 23.06 -8.23
CA THR A 78 -12.63 24.46 -8.21
C THR A 78 -13.14 25.19 -6.97
N ASN A 79 -14.38 24.90 -6.55
CA ASN A 79 -14.99 25.56 -5.39
C ASN A 79 -14.33 25.14 -4.07
N ALA A 80 -14.01 23.86 -3.91
CA ALA A 80 -13.25 23.35 -2.77
C ALA A 80 -11.84 23.94 -2.77
N ARG A 81 -11.18 23.94 -3.94
CA ARG A 81 -9.83 24.47 -4.13
C ARG A 81 -9.74 25.92 -3.68
N ASP A 82 -10.66 26.75 -4.13
CA ASP A 82 -10.61 28.19 -3.90
C ASP A 82 -11.31 28.64 -2.60
N GLY A 83 -11.72 27.70 -1.74
CA GLY A 83 -12.37 27.99 -0.46
C GLY A 83 -13.73 28.67 -0.59
N LYS A 84 -14.45 28.42 -1.69
CA LYS A 84 -15.79 28.99 -1.98
C LYS A 84 -16.94 28.21 -1.34
N ILE A 85 -16.65 27.00 -0.86
CA ILE A 85 -17.57 26.15 -0.09
C ILE A 85 -16.93 25.80 1.24
N ASN A 86 -17.76 25.55 2.25
CA ASN A 86 -17.26 25.19 3.59
C ASN A 86 -16.63 23.79 3.60
N LEU A 87 -15.83 23.53 4.64
CA LEU A 87 -15.09 22.27 4.78
C LEU A 87 -16.00 21.04 4.85
N ASP A 88 -17.15 21.12 5.52
CA ASP A 88 -18.09 19.99 5.62
C ASP A 88 -18.63 19.58 4.24
N SER A 89 -18.89 20.55 3.36
CA SER A 89 -19.29 20.30 1.97
C SER A 89 -18.17 19.62 1.19
N ILE A 90 -16.92 20.06 1.37
CA ILE A 90 -15.75 19.42 0.75
C ILE A 90 -15.65 17.95 1.20
N VAL A 91 -15.81 17.67 2.50
CA VAL A 91 -15.76 16.31 3.05
C VAL A 91 -16.92 15.46 2.50
N SER A 92 -18.12 16.00 2.37
CA SER A 92 -19.28 15.27 1.80
C SER A 92 -19.00 14.84 0.36
N ILE A 93 -18.57 15.79 -0.48
CA ILE A 93 -18.26 15.53 -1.90
C ILE A 93 -17.12 14.50 -2.00
N ALA A 94 -16.03 14.70 -1.25
CA ALA A 94 -14.89 13.79 -1.25
C ALA A 94 -15.27 12.35 -0.80
N ARG A 95 -16.28 12.21 0.08
CA ARG A 95 -16.81 10.91 0.48
C ARG A 95 -17.62 10.26 -0.64
N GLU A 96 -18.49 11.01 -1.29
CA GLU A 96 -19.29 10.55 -2.44
C GLU A 96 -18.40 10.10 -3.61
N GLU A 97 -17.33 10.85 -3.87
CA GLU A 97 -16.33 10.57 -4.90
C GLU A 97 -15.27 9.53 -4.47
N LYS A 98 -15.37 8.95 -3.26
CA LYS A 98 -14.46 7.93 -2.72
C LYS A 98 -12.98 8.36 -2.68
N ILE A 99 -12.74 9.65 -2.45
CA ILE A 99 -11.41 10.25 -2.31
C ILE A 99 -10.81 9.92 -0.94
N LEU A 100 -11.63 9.95 0.12
CA LEU A 100 -11.18 9.69 1.50
C LEU A 100 -10.70 8.23 1.67
N LYS A 101 -9.55 8.06 2.33
CA LYS A 101 -8.90 6.76 2.57
C LYS A 101 -8.87 6.38 4.04
N GLY A 102 -8.91 5.07 4.27
CA GLY A 102 -8.80 4.44 5.59
C GLY A 102 -10.11 4.38 6.38
N GLN A 103 -10.03 3.74 7.54
CA GLN A 103 -11.07 3.51 8.52
C GLN A 103 -10.79 4.32 9.80
N CYS A 104 -10.59 5.64 9.64
CA CYS A 104 -10.18 6.60 10.68
C CYS A 104 -8.75 6.39 11.23
N ASP A 105 -7.91 5.69 10.48
CA ASP A 105 -6.54 5.31 10.83
C ASP A 105 -5.49 5.97 9.92
N ILE A 106 -5.93 6.75 8.93
CA ILE A 106 -5.11 7.51 7.98
C ILE A 106 -5.58 8.96 8.01
N ILE A 107 -4.64 9.90 8.12
CA ILE A 107 -4.92 11.33 7.99
C ILE A 107 -5.15 11.65 6.52
N ASN A 108 -6.33 12.15 6.18
CA ASN A 108 -6.67 12.69 4.87
C ASN A 108 -6.37 14.18 4.87
N MET A 109 -5.29 14.56 4.19
CA MET A 109 -4.72 15.91 4.20
C MET A 109 -5.03 16.64 2.90
N PHE A 110 -5.99 17.54 2.95
CA PHE A 110 -6.40 18.38 1.83
C PHE A 110 -5.47 19.58 1.66
N PHE A 111 -4.96 19.77 0.45
CA PHE A 111 -4.31 20.99 0.02
C PHE A 111 -5.31 21.81 -0.78
N VAL A 112 -5.54 23.06 -0.34
CA VAL A 112 -6.47 24.04 -0.93
C VAL A 112 -5.76 25.39 -1.08
N ASN A 113 -6.30 26.29 -1.89
CA ASN A 113 -5.81 27.66 -2.03
C ASN A 113 -6.29 28.56 -0.88
N ALA A 114 -7.48 28.29 -0.35
CA ALA A 114 -8.08 29.05 0.75
C ALA A 114 -8.96 28.15 1.64
N ILE A 115 -9.05 28.49 2.92
CA ILE A 115 -9.94 27.85 3.90
C ILE A 115 -10.98 28.87 4.32
N ASP A 116 -12.26 28.57 4.08
CA ASP A 116 -13.39 29.47 4.36
C ASP A 116 -13.15 30.89 3.78
N GLY A 117 -12.65 30.98 2.54
CA GLY A 117 -12.28 32.21 1.85
C GLY A 117 -10.94 32.85 2.26
N ASN A 118 -10.27 32.37 3.31
CA ASN A 118 -9.01 32.92 3.80
C ASN A 118 -7.81 32.28 3.10
N LYS A 119 -6.97 33.09 2.46
CA LYS A 119 -5.73 32.64 1.83
C LYS A 119 -4.67 32.27 2.87
N GLY A 120 -3.83 31.30 2.51
CA GLY A 120 -2.73 30.80 3.34
C GLY A 120 -1.57 31.79 3.59
N PRO A 121 -0.60 31.43 4.46
CA PRO A 121 -0.46 30.13 5.13
C PRO A 121 -1.40 29.99 6.34
N THR A 122 -2.29 29.01 6.31
CA THR A 122 -3.24 28.67 7.37
C THR A 122 -3.67 27.20 7.25
N GLY A 123 -4.25 26.64 8.31
CA GLY A 123 -4.69 25.27 8.35
C GLY A 123 -5.91 25.08 9.23
N ARG A 124 -6.55 23.92 9.11
CA ARG A 124 -7.61 23.48 10.01
C ARG A 124 -7.61 21.96 10.15
N GLY A 125 -7.13 21.49 11.29
CA GLY A 125 -7.14 20.09 11.71
C GLY A 125 -8.36 19.75 12.56
N MET A 126 -9.01 18.64 12.24
CA MET A 126 -10.05 18.07 13.11
C MET A 126 -9.40 17.50 14.38
N ILE A 127 -9.73 18.06 15.55
CA ILE A 127 -9.21 17.59 16.84
C ILE A 127 -9.63 16.14 17.08
N ASN A 128 -8.66 15.26 17.37
CA ASN A 128 -8.89 13.81 17.51
C ASN A 128 -9.58 13.16 16.30
N GLY A 129 -9.45 13.78 15.13
CA GLY A 129 -9.98 13.30 13.86
C GLY A 129 -8.88 12.99 12.86
N ASN A 130 -9.28 12.54 11.68
CA ASN A 130 -8.37 12.10 10.62
C ASN A 130 -8.45 12.99 9.37
N LEU A 131 -8.90 14.24 9.53
CA LEU A 131 -9.08 15.21 8.45
C LEU A 131 -8.32 16.49 8.77
N VAL A 132 -7.62 17.01 7.79
CA VAL A 132 -6.90 18.28 7.89
C VAL A 132 -6.91 19.02 6.56
N PHE A 133 -7.11 20.32 6.63
CA PHE A 133 -7.03 21.23 5.48
C PHE A 133 -5.83 22.15 5.64
N ILE A 134 -5.05 22.30 4.57
CA ILE A 134 -3.85 23.13 4.51
C ILE A 134 -3.98 24.10 3.34
N ALA A 135 -3.93 25.38 3.61
CA ALA A 135 -3.74 26.42 2.61
C ALA A 135 -2.37 27.04 2.79
N LEU A 136 -1.43 26.80 1.87
CA LEU A 136 -0.09 27.39 1.95
C LEU A 136 -0.01 28.79 1.33
N GLY A 137 -0.91 29.09 0.37
CA GLY A 137 -0.95 30.34 -0.38
C GLY A 137 0.23 30.54 -1.35
N ASP A 138 -0.01 31.30 -2.42
CA ASP A 138 1.00 31.66 -3.41
C ASP A 138 1.77 32.93 -3.01
N GLU A 139 1.07 33.89 -2.40
CA GLU A 139 1.59 35.21 -1.99
C GLU A 139 1.89 35.24 -0.48
N SER A 140 2.77 34.35 -0.01
CA SER A 140 3.22 34.43 1.39
C SER A 140 4.05 35.69 1.60
N LYS A 141 3.71 36.51 2.60
CA LYS A 141 4.57 37.61 3.09
C LYS A 141 5.99 37.15 3.49
N TYR A 142 6.11 35.87 3.83
CA TYR A 142 7.36 35.20 4.20
C TYR A 142 8.21 34.83 2.97
N LYS A 143 9.54 34.93 3.10
CA LYS A 143 10.50 34.64 2.01
C LYS A 143 11.62 33.70 2.48
N GLY A 144 12.31 33.07 1.54
CA GLY A 144 13.52 32.28 1.81
C GLY A 144 13.31 31.13 2.81
N LEU A 145 14.17 31.06 3.83
CA LEU A 145 14.12 30.02 4.87
C LEU A 145 12.91 30.14 5.77
N GLU A 146 12.48 31.36 6.09
CA GLU A 146 11.31 31.61 6.94
C GLU A 146 10.05 31.00 6.33
N LYS A 147 9.85 31.17 5.02
CA LYS A 147 8.75 30.53 4.27
C LYS A 147 8.74 29.01 4.46
N LYS A 148 9.91 28.36 4.40
CA LYS A 148 10.01 26.90 4.61
C LYS A 148 9.62 26.49 6.02
N TYR A 149 10.00 27.27 7.03
CA TYR A 149 9.63 27.01 8.42
C TYR A 149 8.14 27.22 8.65
N VAL A 150 7.54 28.28 8.09
CA VAL A 150 6.10 28.55 8.20
C VAL A 150 5.29 27.43 7.55
N GLU A 151 5.61 27.04 6.31
CA GLU A 151 4.90 25.98 5.59
C GLU A 151 4.99 24.63 6.33
N ALA A 152 6.18 24.26 6.82
CA ALA A 152 6.34 23.04 7.62
C ALA A 152 5.64 23.13 8.98
N PHE A 153 5.66 24.31 9.62
CA PHE A 153 4.98 24.57 10.88
C PHE A 153 3.47 24.37 10.73
N VAL A 154 2.83 24.98 9.74
CA VAL A 154 1.38 24.84 9.53
C VAL A 154 1.00 23.37 9.39
N VAL A 155 1.71 22.62 8.53
CA VAL A 155 1.45 21.18 8.37
C VAL A 155 1.63 20.42 9.69
N ALA A 156 2.72 20.67 10.40
CA ALA A 156 2.99 19.99 11.67
C ALA A 156 1.96 20.36 12.76
N HIS A 157 1.60 21.62 12.88
CA HIS A 157 0.60 22.13 13.82
C HIS A 157 -0.75 21.45 13.64
N GLU A 158 -1.25 21.41 12.40
CA GLU A 158 -2.57 20.82 12.14
C GLU A 158 -2.60 19.31 12.31
N ILE A 159 -1.50 18.61 11.97
CA ILE A 159 -1.34 17.19 12.34
C ILE A 159 -1.43 17.04 13.86
N GLY A 160 -0.86 17.98 14.63
CA GLY A 160 -0.97 18.01 16.09
C GLY A 160 -2.41 17.97 16.56
N HIS A 161 -3.32 18.73 15.95
CA HIS A 161 -4.75 18.66 16.25
C HIS A 161 -5.36 17.29 15.94
N ASN A 162 -5.05 16.69 14.78
CA ASN A 162 -5.50 15.32 14.48
C ASN A 162 -5.05 14.30 15.55
N LEU A 163 -3.87 14.51 16.13
CA LEU A 163 -3.33 13.69 17.21
C LEU A 163 -3.83 14.08 18.62
N GLY A 164 -4.81 14.99 18.70
CA GLY A 164 -5.48 15.38 19.94
C GLY A 164 -4.85 16.55 20.69
N LEU A 165 -3.81 17.17 20.14
CA LEU A 165 -3.22 18.34 20.76
C LEU A 165 -4.13 19.56 20.63
N LYS A 166 -4.21 20.35 21.71
CA LYS A 166 -4.88 21.65 21.74
C LYS A 166 -3.84 22.76 21.64
N HIS A 167 -4.28 23.98 21.33
CA HIS A 167 -3.44 25.16 21.48
C HIS A 167 -2.91 25.26 22.93
N ALA A 168 -1.68 25.74 23.09
CA ALA A 168 -1.05 25.81 24.40
C ALA A 168 -1.82 26.70 25.38
N ILE A 169 -2.43 27.80 24.90
CA ILE A 169 -3.30 28.67 25.72
C ILE A 169 -4.53 27.94 26.29
N ASP A 170 -4.99 26.89 25.61
CA ASP A 170 -6.16 26.08 26.00
C ASP A 170 -5.77 24.79 26.75
N ASP A 171 -4.47 24.56 26.99
CA ASP A 171 -3.95 23.37 27.65
C ASP A 171 -3.05 23.73 28.84
N PRO A 172 -3.53 23.61 30.09
CA PRO A 172 -2.77 24.00 31.28
C PRO A 172 -1.48 23.17 31.48
N ASN A 173 -1.30 22.08 30.74
CA ASN A 173 -0.09 21.25 30.79
C ASN A 173 0.98 21.69 29.77
N VAL A 174 0.72 22.75 29.00
CA VAL A 174 1.64 23.30 28.00
C VAL A 174 1.90 24.77 28.34
N ASN A 175 3.18 25.12 28.52
CA ASN A 175 3.56 26.50 28.80
C ASN A 175 3.56 27.30 27.49
N ASP A 176 2.56 28.17 27.31
CA ASP A 176 2.41 29.03 26.13
C ASP A 176 3.51 30.11 25.98
N SER A 177 4.33 30.33 27.02
CA SER A 177 5.46 31.27 26.96
C SER A 177 6.74 30.65 26.37
N LEU A 178 6.72 29.36 26.05
CA LEU A 178 7.84 28.64 25.44
C LEU A 178 7.48 28.18 24.03
N PRO A 179 8.45 28.15 23.08
CA PRO A 179 8.19 27.61 21.76
C PRO A 179 7.62 26.20 21.84
N ASN A 180 6.50 25.98 21.17
CA ASN A 180 5.83 24.69 21.11
C ASN A 180 5.09 24.58 19.78
N ILE A 181 4.89 23.35 19.29
CA ILE A 181 4.14 23.13 18.03
C ILE A 181 2.71 23.65 18.11
N GLN A 182 2.15 23.83 19.31
CA GLN A 182 0.81 24.34 19.58
C GLN A 182 0.77 25.70 20.30
N GLY A 183 1.92 26.28 20.64
CA GLY A 183 2.02 27.55 21.38
C GLY A 183 2.65 28.65 20.55
N GLU A 184 2.86 29.84 21.09
CA GLU A 184 3.41 30.98 20.33
C GLU A 184 4.94 30.92 20.08
N GLY A 185 5.46 31.88 19.29
CA GLY A 185 6.90 32.08 19.06
C GLY A 185 7.38 31.85 17.62
N ASP A 186 8.71 31.89 17.42
CA ASP A 186 9.32 31.74 16.10
C ASP A 186 9.05 30.36 15.50
N PHE A 187 8.58 30.32 14.24
CA PHE A 187 8.17 29.09 13.56
C PHE A 187 9.26 28.02 13.51
N LYS A 188 10.53 28.44 13.37
CA LYS A 188 11.68 27.52 13.38
C LYS A 188 11.79 26.78 14.70
N ASP A 189 11.62 27.47 15.81
CA ASP A 189 11.79 26.90 17.15
C ASP A 189 10.59 26.05 17.55
N ARG A 190 9.38 26.43 17.12
CA ARG A 190 8.15 25.66 17.34
C ARG A 190 8.17 24.27 16.71
N ILE A 191 8.92 24.08 15.62
CA ILE A 191 9.12 22.77 14.98
C ILE A 191 10.50 22.16 15.24
N ASP A 192 11.34 22.81 16.06
CA ASP A 192 12.60 22.23 16.48
C ASP A 192 12.30 21.12 17.51
N PRO A 193 12.77 19.88 17.31
CA PRO A 193 12.53 18.81 18.26
C PRO A 193 12.95 19.13 19.70
N LYS A 194 13.87 20.07 19.93
CA LYS A 194 14.22 20.54 21.27
C LYS A 194 13.00 21.10 22.02
N PHE A 195 12.10 21.81 21.34
CA PHE A 195 11.02 22.59 21.95
C PHE A 195 9.61 22.11 21.55
N SER A 196 9.46 21.55 20.35
CA SER A 196 8.17 21.27 19.69
C SER A 196 7.15 20.50 20.53
N LEU A 197 7.59 19.51 21.31
CA LEU A 197 6.74 18.66 22.15
C LEU A 197 7.32 18.51 23.56
N ASN A 198 6.44 18.60 24.56
CA ASN A 198 6.72 18.24 25.95
C ASN A 198 6.30 16.78 26.25
N HIS A 199 6.63 16.28 27.45
CA HIS A 199 6.33 14.89 27.83
C HIS A 199 4.83 14.57 27.85
N TYR A 200 4.01 15.49 28.36
CA TYR A 200 2.56 15.33 28.39
C TYR A 200 1.97 15.15 26.98
N GLN A 201 2.35 16.02 26.04
CA GLN A 201 1.87 15.96 24.65
C GLN A 201 2.31 14.66 23.97
N MET A 202 3.53 14.18 24.25
CA MET A 202 4.00 12.89 23.72
C MET A 202 3.15 11.72 24.20
N GLU A 203 2.82 11.65 25.48
CA GLU A 203 1.96 10.60 26.03
C GLU A 203 0.51 10.72 25.55
N HIS A 204 0.05 11.94 25.23
CA HIS A 204 -1.25 12.14 24.62
C HIS A 204 -1.30 11.61 23.18
N ILE A 205 -0.32 11.97 22.34
CA ILE A 205 -0.23 11.53 20.93
C ILE A 205 -0.25 10.01 20.81
N LYS A 206 0.46 9.30 21.69
CA LYS A 206 0.52 7.81 21.68
C LYS A 206 -0.85 7.14 21.88
N LYS A 207 -1.85 7.85 22.40
CA LYS A 207 -3.22 7.35 22.58
C LYS A 207 -4.08 7.51 21.34
N SER A 208 -3.62 8.29 20.35
CA SER A 208 -4.37 8.54 19.12
C SER A 208 -4.51 7.26 18.29
N PRO A 209 -5.69 6.98 17.69
CA PRO A 209 -5.86 5.88 16.76
C PRO A 209 -5.05 6.03 15.46
N LEU A 210 -4.45 7.20 15.22
CA LEU A 210 -3.57 7.48 14.09
C LEU A 210 -2.10 7.13 14.37
N PHE A 211 -1.75 6.90 15.63
CA PHE A 211 -0.40 6.51 16.04
C PHE A 211 -0.26 4.99 15.96
N HIS A 212 0.44 4.50 14.94
CA HIS A 212 0.58 3.06 14.70
C HIS A 212 1.99 2.59 15.00
N SER A 213 2.10 1.35 15.51
CA SER A 213 3.34 0.59 15.33
C SER A 213 3.56 0.34 13.84
N ARG A 214 4.82 0.40 13.39
CA ARG A 214 5.21 0.10 12.00
C ARG A 214 4.95 -1.36 11.65
N ILE A 215 5.08 -2.25 12.63
CA ILE A 215 4.62 -3.64 12.58
C ILE A 215 3.38 -3.70 13.48
N ASN A 216 2.20 -3.62 12.87
CA ASN A 216 0.93 -3.54 13.56
C ASN A 216 0.17 -4.87 13.42
N PHE A 217 -0.22 -5.46 14.55
CA PHE A 217 -1.10 -6.61 14.59
C PHE A 217 -2.46 -6.14 15.09
N LEU A 218 -3.45 -6.10 14.20
CA LEU A 218 -4.76 -5.57 14.56
C LEU A 218 -5.44 -6.49 15.57
N SER A 219 -6.07 -5.88 16.57
CA SER A 219 -7.01 -6.58 17.45
C SER A 219 -8.22 -7.08 16.66
N PRO A 220 -8.98 -8.06 17.15
CA PRO A 220 -10.20 -8.51 16.48
C PRO A 220 -11.19 -7.38 16.18
N ILE A 221 -11.32 -6.39 17.07
CA ILE A 221 -12.23 -5.24 16.88
C ILE A 221 -11.75 -4.37 15.71
N GLN A 222 -10.45 -4.07 15.64
CA GLN A 222 -9.89 -3.29 14.54
C GLN A 222 -9.91 -4.08 13.22
N GLY A 223 -9.50 -5.34 13.25
CA GLY A 223 -9.45 -6.23 12.09
C GLY A 223 -10.82 -6.42 11.44
N LYS A 224 -11.88 -6.52 12.25
CA LYS A 224 -13.28 -6.63 11.79
C LYS A 224 -13.75 -5.43 10.95
N LYS A 225 -13.22 -4.24 11.21
CA LYS A 225 -13.49 -3.03 10.43
C LYS A 225 -12.57 -2.97 9.21
N ALA A 226 -11.28 -3.20 9.43
CA ALA A 226 -10.23 -3.10 8.42
C ALA A 226 -10.39 -4.11 7.27
N ILE A 227 -10.83 -5.34 7.54
CA ILE A 227 -11.06 -6.35 6.49
C ILE A 227 -12.19 -5.98 5.53
N LEU A 228 -13.03 -5.01 5.90
CA LEU A 228 -14.14 -4.50 5.09
C LEU A 228 -13.79 -3.24 4.30
N ASP A 229 -12.53 -2.78 4.36
CA ASP A 229 -12.10 -1.51 3.78
C ASP A 229 -12.18 -1.50 2.25
N GLU A 230 -13.09 -0.70 1.71
CA GLU A 230 -13.24 -0.43 0.27
C GLU A 230 -12.82 0.99 -0.11
N THR A 231 -12.12 1.71 0.78
CA THR A 231 -11.72 3.09 0.50
C THR A 231 -10.63 3.16 -0.56
N PHE A 232 -9.78 2.14 -0.69
CA PHE A 232 -8.75 2.06 -1.73
C PHE A 232 -9.31 1.56 -3.06
N GLU A 233 -10.18 0.55 -3.01
CA GLU A 233 -10.74 -0.12 -4.17
C GLU A 233 -12.06 -0.81 -3.80
N PRO A 234 -13.04 -0.86 -4.72
CA PRO A 234 -14.26 -1.61 -4.50
C PRO A 234 -13.97 -3.12 -4.49
N TYR A 235 -14.63 -3.86 -3.60
CA TYR A 235 -14.54 -5.31 -3.53
C TYR A 235 -15.90 -5.91 -3.22
N PHE A 236 -16.37 -5.82 -1.97
CA PHE A 236 -17.67 -6.34 -1.54
C PHE A 236 -18.84 -5.81 -2.37
N SER A 237 -18.79 -4.53 -2.75
CA SER A 237 -19.80 -3.89 -3.60
C SER A 237 -19.91 -4.47 -5.02
N LYS A 238 -18.92 -5.27 -5.45
CA LYS A 238 -18.88 -5.89 -6.78
C LYS A 238 -19.06 -7.41 -6.77
N LEU A 239 -18.93 -8.04 -5.60
CA LEU A 239 -19.03 -9.48 -5.48
C LEU A 239 -20.41 -9.99 -5.89
N GLN A 240 -20.42 -11.08 -6.66
CA GLN A 240 -21.64 -11.81 -7.03
C GLN A 240 -21.97 -12.91 -6.02
N SER A 241 -23.24 -13.32 -5.94
CA SER A 241 -23.69 -14.35 -4.99
C SER A 241 -22.89 -15.64 -5.10
N ARG A 242 -22.52 -16.07 -6.31
CA ARG A 242 -21.73 -17.30 -6.52
C ARG A 242 -20.32 -17.17 -5.98
N GLU A 243 -19.67 -16.03 -6.20
CA GLU A 243 -18.36 -15.69 -5.62
C GLU A 243 -18.39 -15.75 -4.11
N ILE A 244 -19.40 -15.10 -3.52
CA ILE A 244 -19.58 -15.04 -2.07
C ILE A 244 -19.73 -16.46 -1.51
N THR A 245 -20.57 -17.29 -2.14
CA THR A 245 -20.75 -18.70 -1.75
C THR A 245 -19.42 -19.45 -1.75
N THR A 246 -18.58 -19.22 -2.75
CA THR A 246 -17.24 -19.82 -2.83
C THR A 246 -16.29 -19.27 -1.78
N PHE A 247 -16.27 -17.96 -1.52
CA PHE A 247 -15.35 -17.35 -0.54
C PHE A 247 -15.66 -17.76 0.89
N VAL A 248 -16.94 -17.87 1.23
CA VAL A 248 -17.37 -18.22 2.60
C VAL A 248 -17.65 -19.71 2.79
N GLN A 249 -17.58 -20.51 1.71
CA GLN A 249 -17.91 -21.95 1.68
C GLN A 249 -19.30 -22.25 2.27
N GLN A 250 -20.26 -21.36 2.02
CA GLN A 250 -21.64 -21.45 2.49
C GLN A 250 -22.55 -20.74 1.48
N ILE A 251 -23.72 -21.32 1.18
CA ILE A 251 -24.70 -20.73 0.25
C ILE A 251 -25.06 -19.31 0.69
N SER A 252 -24.85 -18.35 -0.21
CA SER A 252 -25.21 -16.94 -0.02
C SER A 252 -26.68 -16.67 -0.40
N PRO A 253 -27.28 -15.59 0.13
CA PRO A 253 -28.58 -15.11 -0.33
C PRO A 253 -28.64 -14.86 -1.86
N ILE A 254 -29.82 -15.09 -2.44
CA ILE A 254 -30.04 -14.91 -3.89
C ILE A 254 -30.00 -13.43 -4.28
N LYS A 255 -30.57 -12.55 -3.46
CA LYS A 255 -30.57 -11.10 -3.74
C LYS A 255 -29.17 -10.52 -3.50
N ILE A 256 -28.65 -9.81 -4.50
CA ILE A 256 -27.28 -9.29 -4.50
C ILE A 256 -26.96 -8.43 -3.26
N ASP A 257 -27.82 -7.48 -2.89
CA ASP A 257 -27.59 -6.63 -1.71
C ASP A 257 -27.52 -7.44 -0.41
N SER A 258 -28.38 -8.47 -0.31
CA SER A 258 -28.38 -9.38 0.83
C SER A 258 -27.14 -10.27 0.83
N ALA A 259 -26.69 -10.72 -0.34
CA ALA A 259 -25.46 -11.51 -0.49
C ALA A 259 -24.24 -10.70 -0.09
N GLN A 260 -24.12 -9.46 -0.54
CA GLN A 260 -23.01 -8.57 -0.22
C GLN A 260 -22.98 -8.21 1.28
N LYS A 261 -24.14 -7.97 1.89
CA LYS A 261 -24.24 -7.81 3.35
C LYS A 261 -23.78 -9.07 4.09
N PHE A 262 -24.27 -10.23 3.66
CA PHE A 262 -23.85 -11.53 4.19
C PHE A 262 -22.33 -11.75 4.07
N ALA A 263 -21.73 -11.36 2.94
CA ALA A 263 -20.28 -11.42 2.75
C ALA A 263 -19.55 -10.57 3.79
N ARG A 264 -19.95 -9.31 4.00
CA ARG A 264 -19.32 -8.43 5.01
C ARG A 264 -19.41 -9.01 6.41
N GLU A 265 -20.58 -9.53 6.79
CA GLU A 265 -20.78 -10.18 8.08
C GLU A 265 -19.85 -11.39 8.24
N LYS A 266 -19.76 -12.25 7.22
CA LYS A 266 -18.90 -13.44 7.24
C LYS A 266 -17.41 -13.08 7.31
N PHE A 267 -16.93 -12.18 6.46
CA PHE A 267 -15.54 -11.73 6.47
C PHE A 267 -15.15 -11.13 7.82
N SER A 268 -16.00 -10.26 8.38
CA SER A 268 -15.79 -9.70 9.71
C SER A 268 -15.77 -10.80 10.80
N SER A 269 -16.70 -11.75 10.75
CA SER A 269 -16.76 -12.84 11.75
C SER A 269 -15.54 -13.78 11.72
N ALA A 270 -14.83 -13.86 10.59
CA ALA A 270 -13.66 -14.72 10.44
C ALA A 270 -12.41 -14.19 11.15
N VAL A 271 -12.39 -12.90 11.54
CA VAL A 271 -11.21 -12.27 12.14
C VAL A 271 -10.89 -12.88 13.51
N MET A 272 -9.62 -13.19 13.72
CA MET A 272 -9.07 -13.82 14.93
C MET A 272 -7.99 -12.95 15.57
N GLU A 273 -7.62 -13.31 16.80
CA GLU A 273 -6.48 -12.71 17.49
C GLU A 273 -5.17 -13.45 17.19
N PHE A 274 -4.08 -12.69 17.01
CA PHE A 274 -2.72 -13.22 16.96
C PHE A 274 -2.23 -13.58 18.36
N SER A 275 -1.67 -14.77 18.51
CA SER A 275 -0.91 -15.17 19.70
C SER A 275 0.43 -14.42 19.78
N GLU A 276 0.99 -14.32 20.98
CA GLU A 276 2.31 -13.69 21.19
C GLU A 276 3.44 -14.39 20.42
N LYS A 277 3.35 -15.73 20.26
CA LYS A 277 4.31 -16.48 19.45
C LYS A 277 4.25 -16.04 17.99
N GLU A 278 3.05 -15.93 17.42
CA GLU A 278 2.86 -15.48 16.03
C GLU A 278 3.35 -14.05 15.81
N LYS A 279 3.04 -13.13 16.74
CA LYS A 279 3.55 -11.75 16.69
C LYS A 279 5.08 -11.73 16.68
N LYS A 280 5.74 -12.50 17.57
CA LYS A 280 7.21 -12.62 17.59
C LYS A 280 7.78 -13.13 16.27
N ILE A 281 7.21 -14.17 15.69
CA ILE A 281 7.66 -14.75 14.42
C ILE A 281 7.55 -13.74 13.29
N LEU A 282 6.38 -13.11 13.15
CA LEU A 282 6.11 -12.15 12.08
C LEU A 282 7.00 -10.93 12.23
N SER A 283 7.12 -10.36 13.43
CA SER A 283 8.01 -9.23 13.69
C SER A 283 9.45 -9.57 13.32
N PHE A 284 9.96 -10.74 13.71
CA PHE A 284 11.31 -11.17 13.35
C PHE A 284 11.51 -11.23 11.83
N VAL A 285 10.59 -11.87 11.10
CA VAL A 285 10.71 -12.00 9.64
C VAL A 285 10.61 -10.65 8.95
N VAL A 286 9.70 -9.78 9.41
CA VAL A 286 9.54 -8.41 8.90
C VAL A 286 10.80 -7.59 9.15
N GLU A 287 11.42 -7.67 10.33
CA GLU A 287 12.67 -6.96 10.64
C GLU A 287 13.80 -7.40 9.71
N LYS A 288 14.00 -8.72 9.52
CA LYS A 288 15.00 -9.26 8.59
C LYS A 288 14.74 -8.84 7.14
N THR A 289 13.46 -8.81 6.75
CA THR A 289 13.02 -8.38 5.42
C THR A 289 13.31 -6.90 5.21
N ASN A 290 12.95 -6.03 6.16
CA ASN A 290 13.20 -4.59 6.10
C ASN A 290 14.70 -4.28 6.07
N ASP A 291 15.50 -4.96 6.89
CA ASP A 291 16.96 -4.82 6.88
C ASP A 291 17.54 -5.14 5.50
N TRP A 292 17.06 -6.21 4.87
CA TRP A 292 17.47 -6.58 3.52
C TRP A 292 17.01 -5.54 2.48
N LEU A 293 15.76 -5.08 2.55
CA LEU A 293 15.22 -4.07 1.63
C LEU A 293 16.00 -2.75 1.70
N LEU A 294 16.32 -2.28 2.91
CA LEU A 294 17.12 -1.07 3.14
C LEU A 294 18.55 -1.20 2.61
N GLN A 295 19.20 -2.34 2.86
CA GLN A 295 20.54 -2.64 2.33
C GLN A 295 20.57 -2.64 0.80
N ASN A 296 19.46 -3.02 0.17
CA ASN A 296 19.31 -3.06 -1.29
C ASN A 296 18.66 -1.80 -1.88
N LYS A 297 18.48 -0.73 -1.08
CA LYS A 297 17.88 0.56 -1.50
C LYS A 297 16.48 0.42 -2.09
N ILE A 298 15.68 -0.50 -1.56
CA ILE A 298 14.26 -0.68 -1.90
C ILE A 298 13.44 0.02 -0.80
N ASN A 299 13.62 1.34 -0.65
CA ASN A 299 13.11 2.03 0.54
C ASN A 299 11.59 2.19 0.50
N LEU A 300 10.96 2.21 -0.67
CA LEU A 300 9.50 2.34 -0.77
C LEU A 300 8.79 1.22 -0.01
N MET A 301 9.21 -0.04 -0.25
CA MET A 301 8.66 -1.19 0.46
C MET A 301 9.14 -1.24 1.91
N ALA A 302 10.42 -0.99 2.18
CA ALA A 302 10.93 -1.03 3.56
C ALA A 302 10.20 -0.05 4.49
N ARG A 303 9.81 1.12 3.97
CA ARG A 303 9.10 2.17 4.71
C ARG A 303 7.60 2.00 4.72
N GLN A 304 7.04 1.08 3.93
CA GLN A 304 5.63 0.75 3.98
C GLN A 304 5.31 0.09 5.33
N PRO A 305 4.29 0.55 6.07
CA PRO A 305 3.87 -0.10 7.30
C PRO A 305 3.35 -1.52 7.07
N TRP A 306 3.73 -2.44 7.94
CA TRP A 306 3.29 -3.83 7.95
C TRP A 306 2.09 -3.93 8.88
N ARG A 307 0.90 -4.19 8.32
CA ARG A 307 -0.35 -4.18 9.07
C ARG A 307 -1.08 -5.49 8.86
N PHE A 308 -1.22 -6.28 9.91
CA PHE A 308 -1.67 -7.66 9.81
C PHE A 308 -3.07 -7.86 10.38
N ILE A 309 -3.87 -8.66 9.69
CA ILE A 309 -5.14 -9.20 10.15
C ILE A 309 -5.03 -10.73 10.10
N LYS A 310 -5.47 -11.40 11.17
CA LYS A 310 -5.56 -12.85 11.21
C LYS A 310 -6.99 -13.29 10.94
N ILE A 311 -7.17 -14.35 10.15
CA ILE A 311 -8.48 -14.93 9.83
C ILE A 311 -8.53 -16.44 10.06
N GLN A 312 -9.74 -16.96 10.17
CA GLN A 312 -10.02 -18.39 10.14
C GLN A 312 -9.75 -19.01 8.75
N ASN A 313 -9.42 -20.31 8.74
CA ASN A 313 -8.98 -21.01 7.53
C ASN A 313 -10.06 -21.22 6.47
N TRP A 314 -11.34 -21.18 6.84
CA TRP A 314 -12.43 -21.40 5.87
C TRP A 314 -12.62 -20.21 4.94
N LEU A 315 -12.28 -19.00 5.38
CA LEU A 315 -12.48 -17.78 4.60
C LEU A 315 -11.50 -17.75 3.43
N CYS A 316 -12.01 -17.55 2.22
CA CYS A 316 -11.25 -17.50 0.96
C CYS A 316 -10.35 -18.73 0.77
N GLY A 317 -10.77 -19.92 1.26
CA GLY A 317 -9.94 -21.13 1.20
C GLY A 317 -8.66 -21.05 2.03
N GLY A 318 -8.56 -20.07 2.91
CA GLY A 318 -7.40 -19.79 3.74
C GLY A 318 -6.26 -19.08 3.01
N PHE A 319 -6.46 -18.60 1.77
CA PHE A 319 -5.44 -17.85 1.04
C PHE A 319 -5.04 -16.55 1.75
N ALA A 320 -3.74 -16.28 1.76
CA ALA A 320 -3.24 -14.94 2.05
C ALA A 320 -3.70 -14.00 0.94
N HIS A 321 -3.99 -12.77 1.31
CA HIS A 321 -4.39 -11.70 0.40
C HIS A 321 -4.25 -10.36 1.09
N THR A 322 -4.42 -9.28 0.35
CA THR A 322 -4.36 -7.91 0.87
C THR A 322 -5.68 -7.17 0.68
N ARG A 323 -6.04 -6.32 1.65
CA ARG A 323 -7.21 -5.42 1.58
C ARG A 323 -6.79 -4.04 2.07
N GLY A 324 -6.93 -3.02 1.24
CA GLY A 324 -6.41 -1.69 1.56
C GLY A 324 -4.90 -1.75 1.84
N THR A 325 -4.50 -1.37 3.06
CA THR A 325 -3.09 -1.46 3.51
C THR A 325 -2.80 -2.69 4.38
N TYR A 326 -3.74 -3.62 4.50
CA TYR A 326 -3.70 -4.74 5.45
C TYR A 326 -3.38 -6.07 4.77
N ILE A 327 -2.38 -6.78 5.29
CA ILE A 327 -2.03 -8.14 4.91
C ILE A 327 -2.87 -9.10 5.74
N ILE A 328 -3.62 -9.96 5.08
CA ILE A 328 -4.54 -10.91 5.71
C ILE A 328 -3.91 -12.30 5.66
N LEU A 329 -3.75 -12.92 6.84
CA LEU A 329 -3.13 -14.23 6.99
C LEU A 329 -4.11 -15.18 7.69
N SER A 330 -4.28 -16.39 7.14
CA SER A 330 -5.01 -17.46 7.83
C SER A 330 -4.13 -18.19 8.84
N GLN A 331 -4.75 -18.82 9.83
CA GLN A 331 -4.05 -19.67 10.79
C GLN A 331 -3.20 -20.75 10.08
N ALA A 332 -3.72 -21.38 9.03
CA ALA A 332 -3.02 -22.43 8.29
C ALA A 332 -1.71 -21.96 7.66
N TYR A 333 -1.66 -20.72 7.14
CA TYR A 333 -0.41 -20.16 6.62
C TYR A 333 0.60 -19.89 7.73
N LEU A 334 0.14 -19.37 8.87
CA LEU A 334 1.01 -19.13 10.02
C LEU A 334 1.61 -20.46 10.50
N ASP A 335 0.79 -21.50 10.67
CA ASP A 335 1.25 -22.82 11.12
C ASP A 335 2.26 -23.45 10.15
N LYS A 336 1.96 -23.40 8.85
CA LYS A 336 2.79 -23.99 7.79
C LYS A 336 4.12 -23.27 7.60
N LEU A 337 4.12 -21.94 7.61
CA LEU A 337 5.31 -21.17 7.26
C LEU A 337 6.20 -20.89 8.47
N SER A 338 5.67 -21.02 9.68
CA SER A 338 6.43 -20.83 10.92
C SER A 338 6.95 -22.12 11.56
N THR A 339 6.79 -23.28 10.92
CA THR A 339 7.11 -24.59 11.51
C THR A 339 8.55 -24.70 12.01
N ASN A 340 9.51 -24.04 11.34
CA ASN A 340 10.94 -24.10 11.70
C ASN A 340 11.38 -22.99 12.68
N TRP A 341 10.45 -22.22 13.25
CA TRP A 341 10.79 -21.14 14.15
C TRP A 341 11.28 -21.63 15.51
N SER A 342 12.39 -21.06 15.99
CA SER A 342 12.78 -21.09 17.39
C SER A 342 13.64 -19.87 17.74
N GLU A 343 13.64 -19.46 19.02
CA GLU A 343 14.47 -18.34 19.49
C GLU A 343 15.98 -18.63 19.39
N LYS A 344 16.37 -19.91 19.20
CA LYS A 344 17.75 -20.37 19.10
C LYS A 344 18.07 -21.01 17.73
N MET A 345 17.32 -20.67 16.68
CA MET A 345 17.53 -21.27 15.37
C MET A 345 18.88 -20.89 14.77
N ASP A 346 19.49 -21.83 14.05
CA ASP A 346 20.70 -21.55 13.28
C ASP A 346 20.41 -20.67 12.05
N LYS A 347 21.48 -20.21 11.39
CA LYS A 347 21.39 -19.34 10.20
C LYS A 347 20.68 -20.00 9.01
N ASN A 348 20.72 -21.32 8.89
CA ASN A 348 20.09 -22.04 7.78
C ASN A 348 18.56 -22.08 7.96
N ASN A 349 18.11 -22.35 9.18
CA ASN A 349 16.69 -22.33 9.53
C ASN A 349 16.13 -20.90 9.50
N GLU A 350 16.90 -19.90 9.95
CA GLU A 350 16.59 -18.48 9.75
C GLU A 350 16.40 -18.18 8.26
N ALA A 351 17.37 -18.55 7.41
CA ALA A 351 17.30 -18.27 5.99
C ALA A 351 16.09 -18.94 5.33
N LYS A 352 15.79 -20.20 5.68
CA LYS A 352 14.60 -20.91 5.20
C LYS A 352 13.31 -20.20 5.59
N LEU A 353 13.18 -19.80 6.86
CA LEU A 353 12.01 -19.10 7.37
C LEU A 353 11.82 -17.73 6.69
N VAL A 354 12.87 -16.91 6.61
CA VAL A 354 12.78 -15.59 5.97
C VAL A 354 12.52 -15.74 4.47
N THR A 355 13.08 -16.75 3.82
CA THR A 355 12.81 -17.01 2.39
C THR A 355 11.35 -17.42 2.17
N SER A 356 10.80 -18.32 2.99
CA SER A 356 9.44 -18.81 2.81
C SER A 356 8.39 -17.78 3.27
N LEU A 357 8.43 -17.39 4.54
CA LEU A 357 7.47 -16.46 5.12
C LEU A 357 7.74 -15.04 4.62
N GLY A 358 8.99 -14.55 4.62
CA GLY A 358 9.31 -13.23 4.08
C GLY A 358 8.99 -13.12 2.59
N GLY A 359 9.18 -14.20 1.81
CA GLY A 359 8.76 -14.27 0.42
C GLY A 359 7.24 -14.09 0.22
N LEU A 360 6.42 -14.68 1.09
CA LEU A 360 4.98 -14.41 1.12
C LEU A 360 4.68 -12.97 1.55
N LEU A 361 5.33 -12.50 2.61
CA LEU A 361 5.05 -11.17 3.15
C LEU A 361 5.37 -10.06 2.14
N VAL A 362 6.48 -10.13 1.40
CA VAL A 362 6.79 -9.14 0.37
C VAL A 362 5.86 -9.21 -0.85
N HIS A 363 5.24 -10.37 -1.12
CA HIS A 363 4.22 -10.53 -2.15
C HIS A 363 2.97 -9.72 -1.75
N GLU A 364 2.44 -9.97 -0.56
CA GLU A 364 1.28 -9.23 -0.02
C GLU A 364 1.58 -7.73 0.16
N GLN A 365 2.79 -7.40 0.63
CA GLN A 365 3.21 -6.02 0.78
C GLN A 365 3.28 -5.29 -0.58
N MET A 366 3.58 -6.00 -1.67
CA MET A 366 3.53 -5.45 -3.02
C MET A 366 2.10 -5.05 -3.40
N HIS A 367 1.10 -5.87 -3.05
CA HIS A 367 -0.30 -5.55 -3.28
C HIS A 367 -0.75 -4.32 -2.49
N SER A 368 -0.24 -4.12 -1.27
CA SER A 368 -0.46 -2.88 -0.51
C SER A 368 0.12 -1.66 -1.26
N LEU A 369 1.34 -1.77 -1.78
CA LEU A 369 1.98 -0.70 -2.56
C LEU A 369 1.27 -0.39 -3.88
N GLN A 370 0.74 -1.41 -4.56
CA GLN A 370 -0.04 -1.22 -5.80
C GLN A 370 -1.27 -0.33 -5.59
N ARG A 371 -1.85 -0.37 -4.39
CA ARG A 371 -3.00 0.47 -4.02
C ARG A 371 -2.59 1.86 -3.56
N THR A 372 -1.47 1.98 -2.86
CA THR A 372 -1.02 3.25 -2.29
C THR A 372 -0.12 4.08 -3.20
N PHE A 373 0.40 3.49 -4.28
CA PHE A 373 1.26 4.13 -5.28
C PHE A 373 0.89 3.71 -6.72
N LYS A 374 -0.41 3.74 -7.03
CA LYS A 374 -0.98 3.22 -8.27
C LYS A 374 -0.28 3.73 -9.53
N THR A 375 0.10 5.01 -9.59
CA THR A 375 0.76 5.58 -10.78
C THR A 375 2.10 4.92 -11.08
N LYS A 376 2.88 4.54 -10.05
CA LYS A 376 4.16 3.83 -10.24
C LYS A 376 3.98 2.47 -10.91
N PHE A 377 2.92 1.76 -10.57
CA PHE A 377 2.61 0.44 -11.11
C PHE A 377 1.92 0.54 -12.48
N ASP A 378 1.00 1.48 -12.64
CA ASP A 378 0.36 1.74 -13.94
C ASP A 378 1.42 2.03 -15.02
N LYS A 379 2.50 2.75 -14.70
CA LYS A 379 3.65 2.96 -15.60
C LYS A 379 4.44 1.68 -15.90
N LEU A 380 4.69 0.84 -14.91
CA LEU A 380 5.31 -0.47 -15.16
C LEU A 380 4.46 -1.29 -16.15
N TYR A 381 3.15 -1.33 -15.93
CA TYR A 381 2.25 -2.17 -16.71
C TYR A 381 2.05 -1.65 -18.13
N SER A 382 1.74 -0.36 -18.28
CA SER A 382 1.44 0.25 -19.58
C SER A 382 2.70 0.59 -20.39
N GLU A 383 3.70 1.24 -19.78
CA GLU A 383 4.85 1.74 -20.54
C GLU A 383 5.91 0.66 -20.76
N LYS A 384 6.16 -0.20 -19.76
CA LYS A 384 7.20 -1.23 -19.83
C LYS A 384 6.67 -2.57 -20.34
N TRP A 385 5.54 -3.03 -19.80
CA TRP A 385 4.94 -4.32 -20.16
C TRP A 385 3.86 -4.25 -21.25
N LYS A 386 3.45 -3.05 -21.66
CA LYS A 386 2.51 -2.82 -22.77
C LYS A 386 1.11 -3.39 -22.55
N PHE A 387 0.67 -3.49 -21.30
CA PHE A 387 -0.76 -3.70 -21.02
C PHE A 387 -1.57 -2.46 -21.41
N VAL A 388 -2.78 -2.67 -21.90
CA VAL A 388 -3.70 -1.61 -22.29
C VAL A 388 -4.80 -1.51 -21.23
N LYS A 389 -4.92 -0.33 -20.60
CA LYS A 389 -5.84 -0.09 -19.49
C LYS A 389 -7.21 0.34 -20.02
N GLN A 390 -8.20 -0.54 -20.00
CA GLN A 390 -9.52 -0.28 -20.56
C GLN A 390 -10.64 -1.01 -19.80
N LYS A 391 -11.82 -0.41 -19.81
CA LYS A 391 -13.03 -1.07 -19.31
C LYS A 391 -13.67 -1.87 -20.45
N VAL A 392 -13.67 -3.20 -20.30
CA VAL A 392 -14.45 -4.08 -21.19
C VAL A 392 -15.91 -4.04 -20.77
N LYS A 393 -16.82 -4.02 -21.76
CA LYS A 393 -18.26 -4.07 -21.52
C LYS A 393 -18.62 -5.36 -20.79
N ASP A 394 -19.55 -5.21 -19.86
CA ASP A 394 -20.04 -6.27 -19.00
C ASP A 394 -20.79 -7.36 -19.78
N GLU A 395 -20.43 -8.62 -19.55
CA GLU A 395 -21.08 -9.81 -20.10
C GLU A 395 -21.65 -10.67 -18.97
N ASN A 396 -22.96 -10.93 -18.99
CA ASN A 396 -23.65 -11.62 -17.89
C ASN A 396 -23.08 -13.01 -17.60
N GLU A 397 -22.67 -13.75 -18.64
CA GLU A 397 -22.08 -15.08 -18.48
C GLU A 397 -20.76 -15.04 -17.69
N ILE A 398 -19.97 -13.98 -17.91
CA ILE A 398 -18.72 -13.73 -17.20
C ILE A 398 -19.03 -13.28 -15.77
N ILE A 399 -19.89 -12.27 -15.60
CA ILE A 399 -20.24 -11.71 -14.29
C ILE A 399 -20.73 -12.81 -13.34
N LEU A 400 -21.67 -13.64 -13.76
CA LEU A 400 -22.27 -14.68 -12.92
C LEU A 400 -21.23 -15.66 -12.34
N ASN A 401 -20.17 -15.94 -13.10
CA ASN A 401 -19.21 -16.97 -12.76
C ASN A 401 -17.82 -16.42 -12.47
N GLN A 402 -17.60 -15.10 -12.47
CA GLN A 402 -16.28 -14.54 -12.22
C GLN A 402 -15.78 -14.91 -10.82
N VAL A 403 -14.47 -14.80 -10.62
CA VAL A 403 -13.85 -14.74 -9.30
C VAL A 403 -13.08 -13.45 -9.20
N SER A 404 -13.52 -12.56 -8.33
CA SER A 404 -12.85 -11.30 -8.04
C SER A 404 -11.61 -11.58 -7.21
N ASN A 405 -10.43 -11.39 -7.80
CA ASN A 405 -9.18 -11.48 -7.08
C ASN A 405 -9.14 -10.35 -6.02
N PRO A 406 -9.03 -10.66 -4.71
CA PRO A 406 -8.95 -9.63 -3.69
C PRO A 406 -7.76 -8.67 -3.88
N ASP A 407 -6.68 -9.12 -4.52
CA ASP A 407 -5.43 -8.40 -4.81
C ASP A 407 -5.40 -7.67 -6.15
N ALA A 408 -6.43 -7.90 -6.97
CA ALA A 408 -6.64 -7.26 -8.25
C ALA A 408 -8.14 -7.20 -8.61
N PRO A 409 -8.96 -6.44 -7.87
CA PRO A 409 -10.42 -6.50 -8.02
C PRO A 409 -10.96 -5.77 -9.26
N LEU A 410 -10.11 -5.05 -9.99
CA LEU A 410 -10.47 -4.34 -11.21
C LEU A 410 -9.92 -5.08 -12.44
N PRO A 411 -10.77 -5.72 -13.26
CA PRO A 411 -10.32 -6.41 -14.47
C PRO A 411 -10.13 -5.42 -15.63
N GLU A 412 -9.21 -4.47 -15.49
CA GLU A 412 -9.04 -3.33 -16.40
C GLU A 412 -7.85 -3.43 -17.36
N TRP A 413 -7.10 -4.53 -17.31
CA TRP A 413 -5.89 -4.70 -18.12
C TRP A 413 -6.10 -5.69 -19.25
N LEU A 414 -5.81 -5.22 -20.46
CA LEU A 414 -5.85 -5.97 -21.70
C LEU A 414 -4.44 -6.26 -22.20
N ILE A 415 -4.29 -7.40 -22.87
CA ILE A 415 -3.07 -7.80 -23.56
C ILE A 415 -3.30 -7.62 -25.05
N GLN A 416 -2.48 -6.79 -25.71
CA GLN A 416 -2.58 -6.61 -27.17
C GLN A 416 -2.10 -7.87 -27.90
N ASP A 417 -2.83 -8.27 -28.95
CA ASP A 417 -2.43 -9.34 -29.84
C ASP A 417 -1.16 -8.92 -30.63
N PRO A 418 -0.04 -9.67 -30.55
CA PRO A 418 1.18 -9.35 -31.28
C PRO A 418 1.00 -9.32 -32.81
N GLN A 419 -0.06 -9.94 -33.34
CA GLN A 419 -0.33 -10.03 -34.77
C GLN A 419 -1.39 -9.04 -35.26
N ASN A 420 -2.13 -8.39 -34.35
CA ASN A 420 -3.21 -7.48 -34.71
C ASN A 420 -3.40 -6.40 -33.65
N GLU A 421 -3.10 -5.16 -34.02
CA GLU A 421 -3.13 -4.02 -33.10
C GLU A 421 -4.52 -3.70 -32.53
N ASN A 422 -5.60 -4.10 -33.22
CA ASN A 422 -6.98 -3.86 -32.82
C ASN A 422 -7.62 -5.05 -32.07
N LYS A 423 -6.85 -6.12 -31.82
CA LYS A 423 -7.31 -7.29 -31.08
C LYS A 423 -6.61 -7.37 -29.73
N PHE A 424 -7.39 -7.73 -28.73
CA PHE A 424 -6.92 -7.80 -27.36
C PHE A 424 -7.37 -9.10 -26.70
N PHE A 425 -6.68 -9.47 -25.64
CA PHE A 425 -7.06 -10.56 -24.74
C PHE A 425 -7.37 -9.99 -23.37
N TRP A 426 -8.50 -10.41 -22.81
CA TRP A 426 -8.93 -10.08 -21.46
C TRP A 426 -8.97 -11.33 -20.59
N LEU A 427 -8.13 -11.35 -19.57
CA LEU A 427 -7.96 -12.53 -18.73
C LEU A 427 -8.96 -12.52 -17.58
N ARG A 428 -9.64 -13.64 -17.37
CA ARG A 428 -10.60 -13.81 -16.28
C ARG A 428 -10.48 -15.20 -15.68
N THR A 429 -10.49 -15.25 -14.35
CA THR A 429 -10.72 -16.49 -13.60
C THR A 429 -12.22 -16.65 -13.35
N LEU A 430 -12.78 -17.79 -13.77
CA LEU A 430 -14.19 -18.15 -13.61
C LEU A 430 -14.35 -19.40 -12.74
N LEU A 431 -15.50 -19.52 -12.08
CA LEU A 431 -15.97 -20.72 -11.39
C LEU A 431 -16.49 -21.73 -12.41
N LYS A 432 -16.13 -23.01 -12.23
CA LYS A 432 -16.73 -24.12 -12.96
C LYS A 432 -18.25 -24.09 -12.82
N LYS A 433 -18.95 -24.21 -13.96
CA LYS A 433 -20.41 -24.26 -14.02
C LYS A 433 -20.93 -25.51 -13.32
N ASN A 434 -22.20 -25.48 -12.90
CA ASN A 434 -22.92 -26.63 -12.31
C ASN A 434 -22.35 -27.20 -11.00
N ILE A 435 -21.55 -26.42 -10.27
CA ILE A 435 -21.14 -26.72 -8.89
C ILE A 435 -21.87 -25.77 -7.94
N GLU A 436 -22.60 -26.32 -6.97
CA GLU A 436 -23.41 -25.56 -6.01
C GLU A 436 -22.53 -24.70 -5.08
N ILE A 437 -21.51 -25.32 -4.47
CA ILE A 437 -20.51 -24.64 -3.64
C ILE A 437 -19.11 -24.94 -4.22
N PRO A 438 -18.61 -24.11 -5.15
CA PRO A 438 -17.27 -24.29 -5.70
C PRO A 438 -16.19 -24.18 -4.63
N LYS A 439 -15.11 -24.95 -4.78
CA LYS A 439 -13.93 -24.89 -3.90
C LYS A 439 -12.88 -23.93 -4.46
N MET A 440 -12.43 -23.00 -3.61
CA MET A 440 -11.36 -22.05 -3.91
C MET A 440 -10.13 -22.73 -4.52
N GLY A 441 -9.63 -22.19 -5.63
CA GLY A 441 -8.45 -22.69 -6.36
C GLY A 441 -8.66 -23.98 -7.16
N ARG A 442 -9.47 -24.92 -6.67
CA ARG A 442 -9.73 -26.22 -7.34
C ARG A 442 -10.75 -26.10 -8.48
N ASP A 443 -11.79 -25.30 -8.27
CA ASP A 443 -12.91 -25.17 -9.19
C ASP A 443 -12.85 -23.89 -10.03
N PHE A 444 -11.63 -23.37 -10.21
CA PHE A 444 -11.34 -22.23 -11.06
C PHE A 444 -11.00 -22.68 -12.48
N ILE A 445 -11.29 -21.81 -13.44
CA ILE A 445 -10.89 -21.92 -14.84
C ILE A 445 -10.35 -20.54 -15.26
N ASP A 446 -9.12 -20.49 -15.74
CA ASP A 446 -8.51 -19.27 -16.25
C ASP A 446 -8.68 -19.20 -17.76
N LEU A 447 -9.37 -18.17 -18.24
CA LEU A 447 -9.70 -17.97 -19.65
C LEU A 447 -9.14 -16.65 -20.16
N ALA A 448 -8.73 -16.64 -21.42
CA ALA A 448 -8.44 -15.46 -22.21
C ALA A 448 -9.60 -15.20 -23.17
N PHE A 449 -10.38 -14.16 -22.90
CA PHE A 449 -11.45 -13.71 -23.78
C PHE A 449 -10.90 -12.82 -24.88
N HIS A 450 -11.33 -13.03 -26.12
CA HIS A 450 -10.95 -12.16 -27.22
C HIS A 450 -11.79 -10.88 -27.16
N VAL A 451 -11.12 -9.74 -27.28
CA VAL A 451 -11.73 -8.41 -27.19
C VAL A 451 -11.43 -7.62 -28.46
N GLU A 452 -12.43 -6.89 -28.93
CA GLU A 452 -12.34 -5.99 -30.08
C GLU A 452 -12.75 -4.58 -29.66
N GLU A 453 -12.05 -3.58 -30.20
CA GLU A 453 -12.39 -2.18 -30.04
C GLU A 453 -13.36 -1.73 -31.15
N LYS A 454 -14.47 -1.09 -30.76
CA LYS A 454 -15.43 -0.45 -31.68
C LYS A 454 -15.80 0.92 -31.14
N ASN A 455 -15.51 1.97 -31.90
CA ASN A 455 -15.83 3.37 -31.54
C ASN A 455 -15.30 3.77 -30.14
N GLY A 456 -14.12 3.28 -29.75
CA GLY A 456 -13.52 3.54 -28.43
C GLY A 456 -14.10 2.72 -27.28
N GLU A 457 -15.05 1.82 -27.54
CA GLU A 457 -15.57 0.86 -26.55
C GLU A 457 -14.98 -0.54 -26.80
N TYR A 458 -14.76 -1.30 -25.72
CA TYR A 458 -14.14 -2.62 -25.76
C TYR A 458 -15.16 -3.71 -25.45
N PHE A 459 -15.28 -4.70 -26.33
CA PHE A 459 -16.29 -5.77 -26.24
C PHE A 459 -15.64 -7.13 -26.33
N VAL A 460 -16.16 -8.09 -25.57
CA VAL A 460 -15.83 -9.50 -25.79
C VAL A 460 -16.45 -9.95 -27.11
N LEU A 461 -15.67 -10.61 -27.95
CA LEU A 461 -16.16 -11.15 -29.22
C LEU A 461 -17.20 -12.24 -28.97
N ASN A 462 -18.25 -12.22 -29.78
CA ASN A 462 -19.32 -13.20 -29.77
C ASN A 462 -19.44 -13.84 -31.15
N SER A 463 -19.39 -15.17 -31.21
CA SER A 463 -19.61 -15.97 -32.42
C SER A 463 -20.65 -17.03 -32.12
N GLU A 464 -21.71 -17.09 -32.93
CA GLU A 464 -22.79 -18.09 -32.78
C GLU A 464 -23.39 -18.16 -31.35
N ASN A 465 -23.65 -16.99 -30.74
CA ASN A 465 -24.14 -16.86 -29.36
C ASN A 465 -23.20 -17.44 -28.29
N LYS A 466 -21.90 -17.52 -28.56
CA LYS A 466 -20.87 -17.91 -27.59
C LYS A 466 -19.76 -16.88 -27.55
N LEU A 467 -19.34 -16.52 -26.33
CA LEU A 467 -18.19 -15.66 -26.12
C LEU A 467 -16.91 -16.36 -26.59
N VAL A 468 -16.14 -15.71 -27.45
CA VAL A 468 -14.91 -16.27 -28.00
C VAL A 468 -13.81 -16.20 -26.94
N ASN A 469 -13.33 -17.36 -26.51
CA ASN A 469 -12.31 -17.49 -25.48
C ASN A 469 -11.47 -18.76 -25.68
N GLN A 470 -10.32 -18.81 -25.02
CA GLN A 470 -9.45 -19.96 -24.94
C GLN A 470 -8.86 -20.10 -23.52
N PRO A 471 -8.42 -21.29 -23.09
CA PRO A 471 -7.65 -21.44 -21.86
C PRO A 471 -6.42 -20.54 -21.83
N LEU A 472 -6.14 -19.92 -20.69
CA LEU A 472 -4.97 -19.03 -20.54
C LEU A 472 -3.66 -19.72 -20.94
N GLN A 473 -3.52 -21.02 -20.65
CA GLN A 473 -2.33 -21.81 -20.93
C GLN A 473 -2.05 -21.94 -22.44
N GLU A 474 -3.08 -21.81 -23.29
CA GLU A 474 -2.97 -21.85 -24.75
C GLU A 474 -2.45 -20.52 -25.33
N LEU A 475 -2.52 -19.42 -24.56
CA LEU A 475 -1.97 -18.11 -24.93
C LEU A 475 -0.43 -18.06 -24.73
N SER A 476 0.28 -18.92 -25.46
CA SER A 476 1.69 -19.24 -25.18
C SER A 476 2.64 -18.04 -25.30
N PHE A 477 2.38 -17.08 -26.21
CA PHE A 477 3.21 -15.88 -26.33
C PHE A 477 3.19 -15.05 -25.03
N TYR A 478 2.05 -15.04 -24.35
CA TYR A 478 1.85 -14.29 -23.12
C TYR A 478 2.35 -15.07 -21.91
N THR A 479 1.96 -16.33 -21.74
CA THR A 479 2.36 -17.13 -20.57
C THR A 479 3.87 -17.37 -20.49
N LYS A 480 4.58 -17.29 -21.63
CA LYS A 480 6.04 -17.36 -21.72
C LYS A 480 6.74 -16.01 -21.57
N SER A 481 6.00 -14.89 -21.56
CA SER A 481 6.58 -13.55 -21.51
C SER A 481 7.03 -13.11 -20.11
N TYR A 482 6.70 -13.89 -19.08
CA TYR A 482 7.10 -13.66 -17.69
C TYR A 482 7.83 -14.90 -17.13
N PRO A 483 8.73 -14.72 -16.14
CA PRO A 483 9.47 -15.81 -15.54
C PRO A 483 8.68 -16.56 -14.44
N VAL A 484 7.44 -16.14 -14.17
CA VAL A 484 6.55 -16.74 -13.18
C VAL A 484 5.45 -17.51 -13.89
N SER A 485 4.98 -18.60 -13.27
CA SER A 485 3.93 -19.47 -13.82
C SER A 485 2.57 -19.32 -13.13
N ARG A 486 2.49 -18.45 -12.11
CA ARG A 486 1.29 -18.19 -11.31
C ARG A 486 0.96 -16.70 -11.36
N GLY A 487 -0.31 -16.38 -11.12
CA GLY A 487 -0.75 -14.99 -11.07
C GLY A 487 -0.65 -14.28 -12.43
N LEU A 488 -0.81 -15.04 -13.53
CA LEU A 488 -0.74 -14.49 -14.88
C LEU A 488 -2.06 -13.85 -15.31
N ASP A 489 -3.09 -13.88 -14.48
CA ASP A 489 -4.40 -13.29 -14.70
C ASP A 489 -4.42 -11.75 -14.59
N HIS A 490 -3.44 -11.15 -13.90
CA HIS A 490 -3.40 -9.70 -13.71
C HIS A 490 -1.96 -9.16 -13.50
N PRO A 491 -1.58 -7.99 -14.03
CA PRO A 491 -0.22 -7.44 -13.85
C PRO A 491 0.18 -7.18 -12.38
N ASN A 492 -0.79 -6.87 -11.50
CA ASN A 492 -0.58 -6.83 -10.06
C ASN A 492 0.05 -8.13 -9.53
N GLU A 493 -0.60 -9.26 -9.80
CA GLU A 493 -0.15 -10.59 -9.41
C GLU A 493 1.23 -10.91 -10.00
N ILE A 494 1.42 -10.68 -11.30
CA ILE A 494 2.70 -10.89 -11.98
C ILE A 494 3.82 -10.17 -11.25
N SER A 495 3.65 -8.88 -10.97
CA SER A 495 4.68 -8.08 -10.29
C SER A 495 4.90 -8.51 -8.83
N ALA A 496 3.87 -8.95 -8.12
CA ALA A 496 3.98 -9.47 -6.75
C ALA A 496 4.72 -10.82 -6.70
N TYR A 497 4.39 -11.77 -7.58
CA TYR A 497 5.11 -13.03 -7.71
C TYR A 497 6.56 -12.83 -8.16
N MET A 498 6.79 -11.96 -9.15
CA MET A 498 8.14 -11.65 -9.61
C MET A 498 8.97 -11.01 -8.48
N PHE A 499 8.39 -10.11 -7.68
CA PHE A 499 9.10 -9.54 -6.54
C PHE A 499 9.40 -10.56 -5.45
N SER A 500 8.45 -11.45 -5.15
CA SER A 500 8.65 -12.56 -4.20
C SER A 500 9.83 -13.44 -4.61
N GLU A 501 9.90 -13.85 -5.87
CA GLU A 501 11.02 -14.66 -6.41
C GLU A 501 12.34 -13.87 -6.47
N PHE A 502 12.29 -12.58 -6.81
CA PHE A 502 13.45 -11.69 -6.73
C PHE A 502 14.01 -11.62 -5.31
N PHE A 503 13.15 -11.38 -4.31
CA PHE A 503 13.52 -11.34 -2.90
C PHE A 503 14.12 -12.67 -2.45
N LYS A 504 13.42 -13.80 -2.68
CA LYS A 504 13.90 -15.13 -2.29
C LYS A 504 15.27 -15.42 -2.87
N SER A 505 15.47 -15.13 -4.15
CA SER A 505 16.75 -15.40 -4.83
C SER A 505 17.87 -14.56 -4.23
N LYS A 506 17.68 -13.24 -4.15
CA LYS A 506 18.73 -12.32 -3.69
C LYS A 506 18.98 -12.41 -2.18
N TYR A 507 17.98 -12.72 -1.36
CA TYR A 507 18.16 -12.99 0.07
C TYR A 507 19.09 -14.20 0.30
N ASN A 508 19.01 -15.20 -0.59
CA ASN A 508 19.89 -16.38 -0.57
C ASN A 508 21.16 -16.21 -1.43
N SER A 509 21.53 -14.98 -1.82
CA SER A 509 22.71 -14.69 -2.65
C SER A 509 22.73 -15.42 -3.99
N ARG A 510 21.55 -15.70 -4.57
CA ARG A 510 21.37 -16.29 -5.91
C ARG A 510 20.97 -15.23 -6.91
N GLU A 511 21.25 -15.47 -8.20
CA GLU A 511 20.68 -14.63 -9.24
C GLU A 511 19.18 -14.92 -9.41
N PRO A 512 18.33 -13.89 -9.48
CA PRO A 512 16.90 -14.07 -9.68
C PRO A 512 16.62 -14.52 -11.12
N PHE A 513 15.62 -15.39 -11.27
CA PHE A 513 15.13 -15.85 -12.57
C PHE A 513 16.21 -16.54 -13.43
N GLN A 514 17.04 -17.44 -12.87
CA GLN A 514 18.12 -18.11 -13.61
C GLN A 514 17.62 -19.05 -14.73
N GLU A 515 16.49 -19.72 -14.55
CA GLU A 515 15.89 -20.67 -15.51
C GLU A 515 15.07 -19.95 -16.60
N LYS A 516 15.69 -19.05 -17.37
CA LYS A 516 14.95 -18.21 -18.32
C LYS A 516 14.53 -18.98 -19.57
N ASN A 517 13.26 -18.83 -19.91
CA ASN A 517 12.84 -18.81 -21.30
C ASN A 517 13.34 -17.49 -21.94
N GLU A 518 13.95 -17.54 -23.14
CA GLU A 518 14.34 -16.34 -23.90
C GLU A 518 13.21 -15.30 -24.00
N SER A 519 11.97 -15.79 -24.12
CA SER A 519 10.75 -14.99 -24.25
C SER A 519 10.47 -14.08 -23.05
N SER A 520 10.95 -14.42 -21.84
CA SER A 520 10.69 -13.64 -20.62
C SER A 520 11.80 -12.65 -20.27
N LYS A 521 12.95 -12.70 -20.96
CA LYS A 521 14.14 -11.89 -20.64
C LYS A 521 13.84 -10.38 -20.67
N LYS A 522 13.07 -9.93 -21.64
CA LYS A 522 12.73 -8.50 -21.82
C LYS A 522 11.95 -7.96 -20.62
N ASN A 523 10.81 -8.57 -20.30
CA ASN A 523 9.95 -8.13 -19.19
C ASN A 523 10.65 -8.25 -17.84
N THR A 524 11.47 -9.29 -17.66
CA THR A 524 12.30 -9.47 -16.46
C THR A 524 13.31 -8.32 -16.30
N ARG A 525 14.01 -7.93 -17.37
CA ARG A 525 14.97 -6.81 -17.33
C ARG A 525 14.28 -5.51 -16.96
N LEU A 526 13.15 -5.21 -17.61
CA LEU A 526 12.38 -3.99 -17.36
C LEU A 526 11.86 -3.93 -15.91
N PHE A 527 11.44 -5.07 -15.35
CA PHE A 527 11.02 -5.16 -13.95
C PHE A 527 12.17 -4.90 -12.97
N ILE A 528 13.34 -5.50 -13.20
CA ILE A 528 14.53 -5.26 -12.35
C ILE A 528 14.99 -3.81 -12.44
N GLU A 529 14.93 -3.20 -13.62
CA GLU A 529 15.20 -1.78 -13.81
C GLU A 529 14.22 -0.92 -13.00
N TRP A 530 12.92 -1.19 -13.13
CA TRP A 530 11.87 -0.51 -12.37
C TRP A 530 12.05 -0.62 -10.85
N ILE A 531 12.43 -1.79 -10.31
CA ILE A 531 12.78 -1.93 -8.89
C ILE A 531 13.91 -0.94 -8.50
N LYS A 532 14.94 -0.82 -9.35
CA LYS A 532 16.10 0.04 -9.06
C LYS A 532 15.79 1.53 -9.22
N THR A 533 14.74 1.92 -9.92
CA THR A 533 14.39 3.32 -10.16
C THR A 533 13.24 3.77 -9.28
N ASP A 534 12.14 3.03 -9.28
CA ASP A 534 10.84 3.48 -8.78
C ASP A 534 10.52 3.01 -7.35
N MET A 535 11.18 1.93 -6.89
CA MET A 535 11.02 1.39 -5.53
C MET A 535 12.06 1.92 -4.52
N LYS A 536 12.84 2.92 -4.94
CA LYS A 536 13.93 3.52 -4.16
C LYS A 536 13.50 4.30 -2.95
#